data_AF-A0A250IXT7-F1
#
_entry.id   AF-A0A250IXT7-F1
#
_cell.length_a   1.000
_cell.length_b   1.000
_cell.length_c   1.000
_cell.angle_alpha   90.00
_cell.angle_beta   90.00
_cell.angle_gamma   90.00
#
_symmetry.space_group_name_H-M   'P 1'
#
loop_
_entity.id
_entity.type
_entity.pdbx_description
1 polymer ?
#
loop_
_entity_poly.entity_id
_entity_poly.type
_entity_poly.pdbx_seq_one_letter_code
_entity_poly.pdbx_strand_id
1 'polypeptide(L)'
;MTVSPSRRQAALAALALDDDALLRACEVEYFIASGPGGQHRNTTASGVRLTHPPTELSVTATERRSQVQNKGAALERLRTGLQALTYVPKKRHKTQPTKGSQRRRLDAKKRVGEKKAQRSNKDGW
;
A
#
# COMPACT_ATOMS: atom_id res chain seq x y z
N MET A 1 -1.96 -7.34 -5.35
CA MET A 1 -1.36 -6.59 -6.47
C MET A 1 0.15 -6.59 -6.28
N THR A 2 0.87 -7.44 -7.01
CA THR A 2 2.34 -7.44 -7.02
C THR A 2 2.82 -6.39 -8.01
N VAL A 3 3.68 -5.47 -7.59
CA VAL A 3 4.31 -4.49 -8.49
C VAL A 3 5.15 -5.27 -9.52
N SER A 4 5.00 -4.95 -10.81
CA SER A 4 5.79 -5.60 -11.85
C SER A 4 7.28 -5.29 -11.69
N PRO A 5 8.20 -6.21 -12.05
CA PRO A 5 9.64 -5.97 -11.94
C PRO A 5 10.11 -4.72 -12.72
N SER A 6 9.52 -4.46 -13.89
CA SER A 6 9.81 -3.28 -14.71
C SER A 6 9.41 -1.98 -14.02
N ARG A 7 8.22 -1.93 -13.41
CA ARG A 7 7.74 -0.77 -12.65
C ARG A 7 8.61 -0.52 -11.42
N ARG A 8 9.07 -1.58 -10.76
CA ARG A 8 10.02 -1.48 -9.63
C ARG A 8 11.37 -0.94 -10.07
N GLN A 9 11.91 -1.43 -11.19
CA GLN A 9 13.18 -0.97 -11.73
C GLN A 9 13.12 0.50 -12.14
N ALA A 10 12.03 0.92 -12.79
CA ALA A 10 11.78 2.32 -13.11
C ALA A 10 11.71 3.21 -11.86
N ALA A 11 11.07 2.72 -10.77
CA ALA A 11 11.04 3.45 -9.50
C ALA A 11 12.42 3.59 -8.86
N LEU A 12 13.24 2.54 -8.90
CA LEU A 12 14.62 2.59 -8.41
C LEU A 12 15.47 3.59 -9.20
N ALA A 13 15.35 3.58 -10.53
CA ALA A 13 16.06 4.52 -11.40
C ALA A 13 15.65 5.98 -11.09
N ALA A 14 14.35 6.24 -10.93
CA ALA A 14 13.84 7.57 -10.61
C ALA A 14 14.31 8.07 -9.23
N LEU A 15 14.40 7.18 -8.22
CA LEU A 15 14.88 7.56 -6.89
C LEU A 15 16.37 7.92 -6.84
N ALA A 16 17.16 7.42 -7.79
CA ALA A 16 18.58 7.72 -7.91
C ALA A 16 18.85 9.11 -8.52
N LEU A 17 17.84 9.74 -9.14
CA LEU A 17 17.97 11.06 -9.72
C LEU A 17 17.94 12.17 -8.65
N ASP A 18 18.59 13.29 -8.97
CA ASP A 18 18.40 14.54 -8.26
C ASP A 18 16.99 15.10 -8.51
N ASP A 19 16.59 16.08 -7.71
CA ASP A 19 15.24 16.65 -7.78
C ASP A 19 14.96 17.30 -9.15
N ASP A 20 15.95 17.97 -9.74
CA ASP A 20 15.81 18.62 -11.04
C ASP A 20 15.73 17.62 -12.21
N ALA A 21 16.53 16.56 -12.23
CA ALA A 21 16.40 15.52 -13.24
C ALA A 21 15.12 14.70 -13.06
N LEU A 22 14.69 14.42 -11.82
CA LEU A 22 13.42 13.75 -11.57
C LEU A 22 12.25 14.59 -12.09
N LEU A 23 12.27 15.91 -11.87
CA LEU A 23 11.27 16.82 -12.40
C LEU A 23 11.27 16.86 -13.93
N ARG A 24 12.43 16.82 -14.59
CA ARG A 24 12.53 16.75 -16.07
C ARG A 24 12.01 15.44 -16.64
N ALA A 25 12.12 14.35 -15.88
CA ALA A 25 11.60 13.04 -16.26
C ALA A 25 10.08 12.90 -16.02
N CYS A 26 9.46 13.87 -15.36
CA CYS A 26 8.03 13.87 -15.06
C CYS A 26 7.28 14.86 -15.95
N GLU A 27 6.04 14.52 -16.26
CA GLU A 27 5.08 15.43 -16.84
C GLU A 27 4.49 16.31 -15.73
N VAL A 28 4.56 17.63 -15.90
CA VAL A 28 4.07 18.61 -14.93
C VAL A 28 2.82 19.29 -15.50
N GLU A 29 1.69 19.08 -14.83
CA GLU A 29 0.43 19.77 -15.16
C GLU A 29 0.07 20.75 -14.05
N TYR A 30 -0.36 21.95 -14.44
CA TYR A 30 -0.90 22.95 -13.54
C TYR A 30 -2.41 23.02 -13.70
N PHE A 31 -3.15 23.08 -12.58
CA PHE A 31 -4.61 23.09 -12.61
C PHE A 31 -5.21 23.92 -11.47
N ILE A 32 -6.46 24.33 -11.64
CA ILE A 32 -7.23 25.05 -10.63
C ILE A 32 -7.85 24.02 -9.67
N ALA A 33 -7.49 24.10 -8.39
CA ALA A 33 -7.92 23.15 -7.38
C ALA A 33 -9.38 23.40 -6.93
N SER A 34 -10.24 22.41 -7.06
CA SER A 34 -11.66 22.47 -6.66
C SER A 34 -11.87 22.53 -5.15
N GLY A 35 -12.79 23.36 -4.66
CA GLY A 35 -13.33 23.34 -3.28
C GLY A 35 -13.58 24.75 -2.68
N PRO A 36 -13.98 24.85 -1.39
CA PRO A 36 -14.34 26.12 -0.77
C PRO A 36 -13.16 27.09 -0.63
N GLY A 37 -13.26 28.27 -1.24
CA GLY A 37 -12.22 29.30 -1.13
C GLY A 37 -12.64 30.62 -1.78
N GLY A 38 -11.76 31.62 -1.66
CA GLY A 38 -11.96 32.92 -2.30
C GLY A 38 -11.58 32.92 -3.79
N GLN A 39 -11.75 34.07 -4.44
CA GLN A 39 -11.46 34.30 -5.87
C GLN A 39 -10.06 33.80 -6.27
N HIS A 40 -9.05 34.05 -5.43
CA HIS A 40 -7.69 33.60 -5.70
C HIS A 40 -7.59 32.07 -5.88
N ARG A 41 -8.30 31.28 -5.06
CA ARG A 41 -8.30 29.82 -5.19
C ARG A 41 -9.02 29.36 -6.46
N ASN A 42 -10.15 29.98 -6.78
CA ASN A 42 -11.03 29.53 -7.86
C ASN A 42 -10.55 29.96 -9.25
N THR A 43 -9.62 30.90 -9.34
CA THR A 43 -9.11 31.42 -10.61
C THR A 43 -7.65 31.05 -10.87
N THR A 44 -6.86 30.83 -9.82
CA THR A 44 -5.40 30.59 -9.97
C THR A 44 -5.11 29.10 -10.13
N ALA A 45 -4.38 28.74 -11.17
CA ALA A 45 -3.90 27.38 -11.40
C ALA A 45 -2.70 27.03 -10.48
N SER A 46 -2.93 27.08 -9.16
CA SER A 46 -1.89 26.82 -8.17
C SER A 46 -1.67 25.33 -7.90
N GLY A 47 -2.63 24.47 -8.28
CA GLY A 47 -2.52 23.02 -8.14
C GLY A 47 -1.49 22.44 -9.10
N VAL A 48 -0.69 21.49 -8.63
CA VAL A 48 0.35 20.82 -9.41
C VAL A 48 0.06 19.33 -9.43
N ARG A 49 0.10 18.72 -10.62
CA ARG A 49 0.13 17.27 -10.81
C ARG A 49 1.47 16.90 -11.43
N LEU A 50 2.12 15.91 -10.83
CA LEU A 50 3.32 15.30 -11.39
C LEU A 50 2.98 13.87 -11.78
N THR A 51 3.24 13.52 -13.04
CA THR A 51 3.09 12.16 -13.55
C THR A 51 4.47 11.64 -13.96
N HIS A 52 4.87 10.49 -13.44
CA HIS A 52 6.07 9.79 -13.86
C HIS A 52 5.68 8.64 -14.81
N PRO A 53 5.84 8.80 -16.14
CA PRO A 53 5.35 7.84 -17.13
C PRO A 53 5.90 6.42 -16.94
N PRO A 54 7.22 6.21 -16.67
CA PRO A 54 7.77 4.86 -16.52
C PRO A 54 7.17 4.04 -15.37
N THR A 55 6.65 4.70 -14.32
CA THR A 55 6.00 4.01 -13.19
C THR A 55 4.49 4.19 -13.18
N GLU A 56 3.92 4.92 -14.14
CA GLU A 56 2.50 5.30 -14.18
C GLU A 56 2.01 5.89 -12.84
N LEU A 57 2.90 6.58 -12.13
CA LEU A 57 2.59 7.14 -10.82
C LEU A 57 2.29 8.62 -11.01
N SER A 58 1.05 9.00 -10.71
CA SER A 58 0.62 10.39 -10.68
C SER A 58 0.38 10.84 -9.23
N VAL A 59 0.91 12.00 -8.86
CA VAL A 59 0.66 12.63 -7.57
C VAL A 59 0.21 14.07 -7.75
N THR A 60 -0.60 14.57 -6.82
CA THR A 60 -1.14 15.93 -6.86
C THR A 60 -0.84 16.69 -5.57
N ALA A 61 -0.69 18.00 -5.68
CA ALA A 61 -0.56 18.92 -4.55
C ALA A 61 -1.35 20.21 -4.80
N THR A 62 -2.16 20.61 -3.81
CA THR A 62 -3.08 21.76 -3.88
C THR A 62 -3.19 22.51 -2.56
N GLU A 63 -2.32 22.23 -1.58
CA GLU A 63 -2.47 22.69 -0.20
C GLU A 63 -1.95 24.12 0.02
N ARG A 64 -1.06 24.60 -0.83
CA ARG A 64 -0.41 25.91 -0.71
C ARG A 64 -0.96 26.87 -1.76
N ARG A 65 -0.79 28.18 -1.51
CA ARG A 65 -1.22 29.23 -2.44
C ARG A 65 -0.33 29.34 -3.68
N SER A 66 0.96 29.01 -3.56
CA SER A 66 1.92 29.14 -4.67
C SER A 66 2.19 27.82 -5.37
N GLN A 67 2.31 27.87 -6.70
CA GLN A 67 2.63 26.70 -7.53
C GLN A 67 4.01 26.11 -7.21
N VAL A 68 4.98 26.92 -6.82
CA VAL A 68 6.35 26.46 -6.49
C VAL A 68 6.32 25.60 -5.24
N GLN A 69 5.60 26.03 -4.20
CA GLN A 69 5.45 25.25 -2.97
C GLN A 69 4.67 23.95 -3.23
N ASN A 70 3.63 24.00 -4.06
CA ASN A 70 2.89 22.79 -4.44
C ASN A 70 3.74 21.85 -5.30
N LYS A 71 4.63 22.37 -6.16
CA LYS A 71 5.59 21.56 -6.94
C LYS A 71 6.56 20.81 -6.02
N GLY A 72 7.11 21.49 -5.01
CA GLY A 72 7.94 20.86 -3.98
C GLY A 72 7.20 19.77 -3.21
N ALA A 73 5.98 20.06 -2.73
CA ALA A 73 5.16 19.08 -2.03
C ALA A 73 4.77 17.87 -2.91
N ALA A 74 4.49 18.10 -4.20
CA ALA A 74 4.23 17.03 -5.15
C ALA A 74 5.48 16.16 -5.36
N LEU A 75 6.67 16.75 -5.42
CA LEU A 75 7.92 16.02 -5.58
C LEU A 75 8.23 15.12 -4.37
N GLU A 76 8.03 15.62 -3.15
CA GLU A 76 8.17 14.83 -1.92
C GLU A 76 7.21 13.63 -1.89
N ARG A 77 5.95 13.85 -2.30
CA ARG A 77 4.96 12.77 -2.44
C ARG A 77 5.33 11.78 -3.51
N LEU A 78 5.85 12.25 -4.65
CA LEU A 78 6.31 11.39 -5.73
C LEU A 78 7.43 10.48 -5.22
N ARG A 79 8.45 11.03 -4.56
CA ARG A 79 9.55 10.23 -3.96
C ARG A 79 9.03 9.18 -2.97
N THR A 80 8.09 9.56 -2.11
CA THR A 80 7.47 8.64 -1.15
C THR A 80 6.72 7.50 -1.86
N GLY A 81 5.94 7.83 -2.89
CA GLY A 81 5.22 6.84 -3.70
C GLY A 81 6.18 5.91 -4.47
N LEU A 82 7.24 6.46 -5.04
CA LEU A 82 8.29 5.68 -5.71
C LEU A 82 8.98 4.72 -4.72
N GLN A 83 9.31 5.17 -3.50
CA GLN A 83 9.85 4.31 -2.45
C GLN A 83 8.90 3.15 -2.12
N ALA A 84 7.60 3.43 -1.97
CA ALA A 84 6.61 2.39 -1.72
C ALA A 84 6.55 1.34 -2.85
N LEU A 85 6.73 1.76 -4.12
CA LEU A 85 6.81 0.84 -5.27
C LEU A 85 8.07 -0.05 -5.23
N THR A 86 9.14 0.39 -4.58
CA THR A 86 10.36 -0.41 -4.44
C THR A 86 10.26 -1.53 -3.42
N TYR A 87 9.31 -1.45 -2.49
CA TYR A 87 9.17 -2.40 -1.40
C TYR A 87 8.55 -3.72 -1.87
N VAL A 88 9.21 -4.83 -1.53
CA VAL A 88 8.69 -6.18 -1.77
C VAL A 88 8.35 -6.82 -0.44
N PRO A 89 7.08 -7.17 -0.19
CA PRO A 89 6.70 -7.81 1.06
C PRO A 89 7.33 -9.20 1.15
N LYS A 90 7.89 -9.53 2.31
CA LYS A 90 8.38 -10.88 2.58
C LYS A 90 7.25 -11.89 2.46
N LYS A 91 7.49 -12.99 1.75
CA LYS A 91 6.53 -14.09 1.64
C LYS A 91 6.23 -14.66 3.03
N ARG A 92 4.96 -14.65 3.44
CA ARG A 92 4.52 -15.32 4.67
C ARG A 92 4.43 -16.82 4.41
N HIS A 93 5.21 -17.60 5.16
CA HIS A 93 5.02 -19.04 5.22
C HIS A 93 3.95 -19.35 6.27
N LYS A 94 2.98 -20.20 5.92
CA LYS A 94 1.96 -20.63 6.89
C LYS A 94 2.62 -21.35 8.06
N THR A 95 2.26 -20.99 9.27
CA THR A 95 2.71 -21.70 10.47
C THR A 95 1.88 -22.98 10.62
N GLN A 96 2.51 -24.02 11.15
CA GLN A 96 1.78 -25.23 11.54
C GLN A 96 1.03 -24.98 12.86
N PRO A 97 -0.07 -25.72 13.13
CA PRO A 97 -0.72 -25.69 14.44
C PRO A 97 0.27 -26.02 15.55
N THR A 98 0.18 -25.29 16.66
CA THR A 98 1.09 -25.48 17.81
C THR A 98 0.93 -26.89 18.39
N LYS A 99 1.99 -27.44 19.00
CA LYS A 99 1.92 -28.76 19.67
C LYS A 99 0.80 -28.81 20.72
N GLY A 100 0.58 -27.72 21.45
CA GLY A 100 -0.52 -27.63 22.43
C GLY A 100 -1.91 -27.65 21.80
N SER A 101 -2.10 -27.05 20.62
CA SER A 101 -3.34 -27.16 19.85
C SER A 101 -3.55 -28.58 19.35
N GLN A 102 -2.49 -29.22 18.83
CA GLN A 102 -2.54 -30.63 18.40
C GLN A 102 -2.94 -31.55 19.56
N ARG A 103 -2.36 -31.35 20.76
CA ARG A 103 -2.67 -32.11 21.96
C ARG A 103 -4.13 -31.95 22.40
N ARG A 104 -4.60 -30.70 22.54
CA ARG A 104 -6.01 -30.40 22.86
C ARG A 104 -7.00 -31.06 21.90
N ARG A 105 -6.68 -31.07 20.59
CA ARG A 105 -7.50 -31.74 19.57
C ARG A 105 -7.59 -33.25 19.80
N LEU A 106 -6.45 -33.89 20.08
CA LEU A 106 -6.40 -35.33 20.37
C LEU A 106 -7.14 -35.68 21.66
N ASP A 107 -6.93 -34.90 22.73
CA ASP A 107 -7.58 -35.11 24.02
C ASP A 107 -9.10 -34.93 23.91
N ALA A 108 -9.56 -33.91 23.17
CA ALA A 108 -10.98 -33.70 22.90
C ALA A 108 -11.58 -34.88 22.11
N LYS A 109 -10.89 -35.37 21.07
CA LYS A 109 -11.33 -36.56 20.31
C LYS A 109 -11.44 -37.79 21.22
N LYS A 110 -10.48 -37.97 22.13
CA LYS A 110 -10.46 -39.08 23.09
C LYS A 110 -11.64 -39.01 24.06
N ARG A 111 -11.87 -37.85 24.69
CA ARG A 111 -13.02 -37.61 25.61
C ARG A 111 -14.37 -37.86 24.95
N VAL A 112 -14.54 -37.40 23.70
CA VAL A 112 -15.80 -37.63 22.96
C VAL A 112 -15.99 -39.12 22.65
N GLY A 113 -14.92 -39.84 22.29
CA GLY A 113 -14.96 -41.29 22.08
C GLY A 113 -15.37 -42.05 23.34
N GLU A 114 -14.72 -41.75 24.47
CA GLU A 114 -15.05 -42.32 25.79
C GLU A 114 -16.52 -42.09 26.16
N LYS A 115 -17.03 -40.86 25.97
CA LYS A 115 -18.43 -40.51 26.21
C LYS A 115 -19.40 -41.32 25.33
N LYS A 116 -19.05 -41.59 24.06
CA LYS A 116 -19.88 -42.40 23.15
C LYS A 116 -19.89 -43.87 23.53
N ALA A 117 -18.74 -44.43 23.89
CA ALA A 117 -18.64 -45.81 24.36
C ALA A 117 -19.48 -46.03 25.63
N GLN A 118 -19.39 -45.12 26.59
CA GLN A 118 -20.19 -45.17 27.82
C GLN A 118 -21.70 -45.09 27.57
N ARG A 119 -22.14 -44.38 26.52
CA ARG A 119 -23.55 -44.34 26.11
C ARG A 119 -24.00 -45.67 25.52
N SER A 120 -23.25 -46.21 24.57
CA SER A 120 -23.55 -47.50 23.93
C SER A 120 -23.54 -48.67 24.91
N ASN A 121 -22.73 -48.60 25.98
CA ASN A 121 -22.65 -49.65 26.99
C ASN A 121 -23.79 -49.61 28.02
N LYS A 122 -24.66 -48.60 27.97
CA LYS A 122 -25.77 -48.42 28.91
C LYS A 122 -27.09 -49.00 28.39
N ASP A 123 -27.12 -49.51 27.17
CA ASP A 123 -28.30 -50.13 26.53
C ASP A 123 -28.42 -51.64 26.83
N GLY A 124 -27.78 -52.13 27.89
CA GLY A 124 -27.89 -53.50 28.37
C GLY A 124 -28.70 -53.58 29.67
N TRP A 125 -30.02 -53.38 29.59
CA TRP A 125 -31.05 -53.86 30.51
C TRP A 125 -32.39 -53.95 29.75
#